data_AF-A0A166XFC4-F1
#
_entry.id   AF-A0A166XFC4-F1
#
_cell.length_a   1.000
_cell.length_b   1.000
_cell.length_c   1.000
_cell.angle_alpha   90.00
_cell.angle_beta   90.00
_cell.angle_gamma   90.00
#
_symmetry.space_group_name_H-M   'P 1'
#
loop_
_entity.id
_entity.type
_entity.pdbx_description
1 polymer ?
#
loop_
_entity_poly.entity_id
_entity_poly.type
_entity_poly.pdbx_seq_one_letter_code
_entity_poly.pdbx_strand_id
1 'polypeptide(L)'
;MRRMNGFSLELAIVSRSPCPGLNAIANHGYLPRDGENISLEILTKALNETANLHSSLSEFLGDLALKLSTTGDPKTFHLNDIAAHGDFIEHDASLSRADAYFGDNLSFNKTIWAGSKSILFAQDPIPLASFSKARAARFKASMAGNPEFHVTEDQKSGSLLEMATISKLFRINNTTEASSEWIRVLFGQ
;
A
#
# COMPACT_ATOMS: atom_id res chain seq x y z
N MET A 1 32.16 -24.51 28.31
CA MET A 1 30.68 -24.44 28.31
C MET A 1 30.24 -22.98 28.22
N ARG A 2 29.92 -22.49 27.01
CA ARG A 2 29.29 -21.17 26.83
C ARG A 2 27.78 -21.36 26.91
N ARG A 3 27.12 -20.61 27.78
CA ARG A 3 25.66 -20.56 27.89
C ARG A 3 25.07 -19.96 26.62
N MET A 4 24.28 -20.73 25.90
CA MET A 4 23.29 -20.21 24.96
C MET A 4 22.08 -19.76 25.78
N ASN A 5 21.91 -18.46 25.97
CA ASN A 5 20.70 -17.92 26.59
C ASN A 5 19.70 -17.56 25.48
N GLY A 6 18.69 -18.42 25.35
CA GLY A 6 17.29 -18.04 25.11
C GLY A 6 16.98 -17.25 23.83
N PHE A 7 16.80 -17.95 22.72
CA PHE A 7 15.87 -17.47 21.69
C PHE A 7 14.46 -17.74 22.21
N SER A 8 13.81 -16.73 22.80
CA SER A 8 12.37 -16.78 23.03
C SER A 8 11.72 -16.64 21.65
N LEU A 9 11.10 -17.71 21.17
CA LEU A 9 10.26 -17.69 19.98
C LEU A 9 8.91 -17.05 20.38
N GLU A 10 8.94 -15.77 20.76
CA GLU A 10 7.78 -14.93 20.47
C GLU A 10 7.67 -14.96 18.94
N LEU A 11 6.52 -15.41 18.42
CA LEU A 11 6.17 -15.06 17.04
C LEU A 11 6.23 -13.53 16.99
N ALA A 12 7.33 -12.98 16.47
CA ALA A 12 7.43 -11.55 16.26
C ALA A 12 6.20 -11.17 15.43
N ILE A 13 5.29 -10.39 16.01
CA ILE A 13 4.11 -9.91 15.31
C ILE A 13 4.67 -9.01 14.21
N VAL A 14 4.55 -9.48 12.96
CA VAL A 14 5.06 -8.76 11.81
C VAL A 14 4.01 -7.72 11.41
N SER A 15 4.36 -6.45 11.54
CA SER A 15 3.54 -5.31 11.17
C SER A 15 3.60 -5.06 9.68
N ARG A 16 2.45 -4.85 9.06
CA ARG A 16 2.30 -4.57 7.64
C ARG A 16 1.23 -3.50 7.46
N SER A 17 1.23 -2.90 6.28
CA SER A 17 0.36 -1.80 5.89
C SER A 17 -0.70 -2.24 4.86
N PRO A 18 -1.73 -1.43 4.58
CA PRO A 18 -2.60 -1.63 3.42
C PRO A 18 -1.85 -1.41 2.09
N CYS A 19 -0.66 -0.79 2.10
CA CYS A 19 0.15 -0.53 0.93
C CYS A 19 0.99 -1.76 0.52
N PRO A 20 0.72 -2.40 -0.64
CA PRO A 20 1.51 -3.54 -1.09
C PRO A 20 2.96 -3.18 -1.38
N GLY A 21 3.25 -1.95 -1.81
CA GLY A 21 4.61 -1.47 -2.06
C GLY A 21 5.48 -1.47 -0.81
N LEU A 22 5.00 -0.84 0.28
CA LEU A 22 5.74 -0.81 1.54
C LEU A 22 5.92 -2.21 2.14
N ASN A 23 4.90 -3.07 2.01
CA ASN A 23 4.98 -4.46 2.46
C ASN A 23 6.06 -5.24 1.70
N ALA A 24 6.14 -5.07 0.38
CA ALA A 24 7.20 -5.69 -0.42
C ALA A 24 8.58 -5.16 0.00
N ILE A 25 8.73 -3.85 0.16
CA ILE A 25 9.99 -3.22 0.58
C ILE A 25 10.46 -3.74 1.96
N ALA A 26 9.54 -3.92 2.92
CA ALA A 26 9.82 -4.54 4.22
C ALA A 26 10.15 -6.03 4.10
N ASN A 27 9.41 -6.78 3.29
CA ASN A 27 9.68 -8.20 3.01
C ASN A 27 11.07 -8.42 2.40
N HIS A 28 11.56 -7.45 1.61
CA HIS A 28 12.90 -7.48 1.03
C HIS A 28 14.00 -6.90 1.94
N GLY A 29 13.64 -6.31 3.09
CA GLY A 29 14.58 -5.82 4.11
C GLY A 29 15.16 -4.44 3.83
N TYR A 30 14.52 -3.65 2.96
CA TYR A 30 14.86 -2.23 2.76
C TYR A 30 14.22 -1.34 3.83
N LEU A 31 13.06 -1.77 4.35
CA LEU A 31 12.52 -1.31 5.63
C LEU A 31 12.80 -2.37 6.72
N PRO A 32 12.71 -2.02 8.02
CA PRO A 32 12.66 -2.99 9.10
C PRO A 32 11.71 -4.15 8.75
N ARG A 33 12.22 -5.38 8.81
CA ARG A 33 11.48 -6.57 8.34
C ARG A 33 10.24 -6.86 9.18
N ASP A 34 10.30 -6.50 10.45
CA ASP A 34 9.18 -6.52 11.40
C ASP A 34 8.14 -5.44 11.09
N GLY A 35 8.48 -4.40 10.32
CA GLY A 35 7.58 -3.31 9.96
C GLY A 35 7.42 -2.25 11.06
N GLU A 36 8.33 -2.21 12.02
CA GLU A 36 8.20 -1.43 13.24
C GLU A 36 9.18 -0.25 13.28
N ASN A 37 8.83 0.81 14.02
CA ASN A 37 9.70 1.95 14.33
C ASN A 37 10.40 2.59 13.11
N ILE A 38 9.63 2.82 12.03
CA ILE A 38 10.14 3.38 10.78
C ILE A 38 10.22 4.91 10.90
N SER A 39 11.41 5.47 10.73
CA SER A 39 11.63 6.91 10.65
C SER A 39 11.47 7.46 9.23
N LEU A 40 11.32 8.78 9.10
CA LEU A 40 11.25 9.44 7.79
C LEU A 40 12.51 9.23 6.93
N GLU A 41 13.68 9.18 7.57
CA GLU A 41 14.96 8.90 6.91
C GLU A 41 14.97 7.48 6.34
N ILE A 42 14.58 6.49 7.14
CA ILE A 42 14.49 5.08 6.73
C ILE A 42 13.51 4.93 5.58
N LEU A 43 12.32 5.54 5.69
CA LEU A 43 11.28 5.50 4.66
C LEU A 43 11.78 6.12 3.35
N THR A 44 12.32 7.33 3.41
CA THR A 44 12.78 8.08 2.22
C THR A 44 13.90 7.36 1.51
N LYS A 45 14.88 6.84 2.26
CA LYS A 45 15.96 6.04 1.71
C LYS A 45 15.41 4.78 1.00
N ALA A 46 14.55 4.02 1.67
CA ALA A 46 14.00 2.79 1.12
C ALA A 46 13.17 3.03 -0.15
N LEU A 47 12.30 4.06 -0.16
CA LEU A 47 11.49 4.41 -1.33
C LEU A 47 12.33 4.93 -2.50
N ASN A 48 13.42 5.65 -2.22
CA ASN A 48 14.35 6.07 -3.26
C ASN A 48 15.10 4.88 -3.87
N GLU A 49 15.68 4.01 -3.03
CA GLU A 49 16.47 2.86 -3.50
C GLU A 49 15.63 1.82 -4.25
N THR A 50 14.38 1.60 -3.84
CA THR A 50 13.54 0.52 -4.40
C THR A 50 12.58 0.96 -5.50
N ALA A 51 12.11 2.20 -5.44
CA ALA A 51 11.06 2.71 -6.31
C ALA A 51 11.46 3.98 -7.08
N ASN A 52 12.70 4.47 -6.87
CA ASN A 52 13.20 5.73 -7.42
C ASN A 52 12.23 6.91 -7.21
N LEU A 53 11.54 6.90 -6.06
CA LEU A 53 10.67 8.00 -5.67
C LEU A 53 11.52 9.18 -5.20
N HIS A 54 11.11 10.38 -5.61
CA HIS A 54 11.74 11.60 -5.16
C HIS A 54 11.49 11.81 -3.66
N SER A 55 12.45 12.43 -2.96
CA SER A 55 12.38 12.60 -1.51
C SER A 55 11.14 13.38 -1.10
N SER A 56 10.76 14.43 -1.85
CA SER A 56 9.60 15.26 -1.51
C SER A 56 8.28 14.48 -1.41
N LEU A 57 8.07 13.45 -2.25
CA LEU A 57 6.89 12.59 -2.16
C LEU A 57 6.98 11.64 -0.96
N SER A 58 8.19 11.11 -0.71
CA SER A 58 8.44 10.20 0.41
C SER A 58 8.28 10.92 1.75
N GLU A 59 8.78 12.15 1.85
CA GLU A 59 8.66 13.05 3.00
C GLU A 59 7.19 13.38 3.26
N PHE A 60 6.45 13.80 2.23
CA PHE A 60 5.02 14.08 2.36
C PHE A 60 4.23 12.88 2.88
N LEU A 61 4.43 11.69 2.31
CA LEU A 61 3.75 10.48 2.76
C LEU A 61 4.18 10.04 4.16
N GLY A 62 5.46 10.20 4.48
CA GLY A 62 6.00 9.90 5.81
C GLY A 62 5.48 10.85 6.89
N ASP A 63 5.34 12.14 6.60
CA ASP A 63 4.74 13.12 7.51
C ASP A 63 3.27 12.79 7.81
N LEU A 64 2.53 12.26 6.82
CA LEU A 64 1.17 11.75 7.06
C LEU A 64 1.20 10.50 7.94
N ALA A 65 2.12 9.57 7.71
CA ALA A 65 2.24 8.34 8.51
C ALA A 65 2.63 8.64 9.97
N LEU A 66 3.52 9.61 10.21
CA LEU A 66 3.91 10.02 11.56
C LEU A 66 2.75 10.60 12.37
N LYS A 67 1.74 11.22 11.73
CA LYS A 67 0.52 11.68 12.41
C LYS A 67 -0.35 10.53 12.91
N LEU A 68 -0.19 9.33 12.36
CA LEU A 68 -0.92 8.12 12.73
C LEU A 68 -0.14 7.26 13.75
N SER A 69 1.07 7.68 14.11
CA SER A 69 2.00 6.87 14.90
C SER A 69 1.43 6.41 16.23
N THR A 70 1.60 5.12 16.52
CA THR A 70 1.30 4.52 17.83
C THR A 70 2.55 4.10 18.61
N THR A 71 3.75 4.44 18.10
CA THR A 71 5.05 3.99 18.67
C THR A 71 5.36 4.62 20.04
N GLY A 72 4.75 5.77 20.34
CA GLY A 72 5.12 6.63 21.47
C GLY A 72 6.35 7.52 21.20
N ASP A 73 7.00 7.41 20.05
CA ASP A 73 8.04 8.30 19.55
C ASP A 73 7.52 9.11 18.35
N PRO A 74 7.44 10.45 18.43
CA PRO A 74 6.92 11.29 17.34
C PRO A 74 7.76 11.24 16.05
N LYS A 75 8.92 10.58 16.04
CA LYS A 75 9.81 10.47 14.88
C LYS A 75 9.70 9.13 14.15
N THR A 76 8.88 8.21 14.64
CA THR A 76 8.73 6.89 14.03
C THR A 76 7.26 6.49 13.93
N PHE A 77 6.94 5.55 13.06
CA PHE A 77 5.62 4.92 12.94
C PHE A 77 5.77 3.41 12.66
N HIS A 78 4.72 2.63 12.91
CA HIS A 78 4.61 1.23 12.51
C HIS A 78 3.87 1.12 11.18
N LEU A 79 4.20 0.14 10.33
CA LEU A 79 3.49 -0.04 9.05
C LEU A 79 1.97 -0.19 9.21
N ASN A 80 1.53 -0.84 10.29
CA ASN A 80 0.12 -1.01 10.60
C ASN A 80 -0.60 0.31 10.99
N ASP A 81 0.13 1.34 11.44
CA ASP A 81 -0.47 2.64 11.75
C ASP A 81 -1.15 3.27 10.52
N ILE A 82 -0.64 2.95 9.32
CA ILE A 82 -1.19 3.41 8.04
C ILE A 82 -2.61 2.86 7.81
N ALA A 83 -3.01 1.77 8.45
CA ALA A 83 -4.35 1.19 8.33
C ALA A 83 -5.44 1.95 9.11
N ALA A 84 -5.07 2.98 9.89
CA ALA A 84 -6.03 3.79 10.61
C ALA A 84 -7.07 4.39 9.64
N HIS A 85 -8.31 3.93 9.76
CA HIS A 85 -9.42 4.41 8.94
C HIS A 85 -9.91 5.79 9.42
N GLY A 86 -10.28 6.65 8.49
CA GLY A 86 -10.69 8.04 8.72
C GLY A 86 -10.23 8.96 7.59
N ASP A 87 -10.20 10.27 7.84
CA ASP A 87 -9.87 11.28 6.83
C ASP A 87 -8.33 11.49 6.68
N PHE A 88 -7.57 10.41 6.51
CA PHE A 88 -6.10 10.43 6.36
C PHE A 88 -5.63 9.70 5.09
N ILE A 89 -4.90 8.59 5.22
CA ILE A 89 -4.25 7.88 4.11
C ILE A 89 -5.14 6.74 3.61
N GLU A 90 -5.48 5.80 4.50
CA GLU A 90 -6.32 4.65 4.17
C GLU A 90 -7.74 5.12 3.81
N HIS A 91 -8.35 4.45 2.84
CA HIS A 91 -9.62 4.88 2.26
C HIS A 91 -10.39 3.73 1.63
N ASP A 92 -11.71 3.89 1.55
CA ASP A 92 -12.63 2.97 0.88
C ASP A 92 -12.33 2.84 -0.63
N ALA A 93 -12.87 1.78 -1.25
CA ALA A 93 -12.71 1.48 -2.66
C ALA A 93 -11.26 1.17 -3.09
N SER A 94 -10.48 0.59 -2.17
CA SER A 94 -9.15 0.03 -2.41
C SER A 94 -9.15 -1.05 -3.51
N LEU A 95 -8.05 -1.17 -4.28
CA LEU A 95 -7.93 -2.18 -5.35
C LEU A 95 -7.91 -3.62 -4.84
N SER A 96 -7.50 -3.83 -3.58
CA SER A 96 -7.22 -5.17 -3.04
C SER A 96 -7.54 -5.34 -1.55
N ARG A 97 -8.02 -4.31 -0.86
CA ARG A 97 -8.45 -4.33 0.55
C ARG A 97 -9.96 -4.13 0.61
N ALA A 98 -10.59 -4.64 1.66
CA ALA A 98 -11.99 -4.32 1.93
C ALA A 98 -12.11 -2.91 2.50
N ASP A 99 -13.30 -2.33 2.36
CA ASP A 99 -13.64 -1.07 3.01
C ASP A 99 -13.74 -1.32 4.52
N ALA A 100 -13.36 -0.34 5.35
CA ALA A 100 -13.28 -0.52 6.80
C ALA A 100 -14.62 -0.88 7.46
N TYR A 101 -15.74 -0.49 6.83
CA TYR A 101 -17.09 -0.92 7.21
C TYR A 101 -17.22 -2.45 7.36
N PHE A 102 -16.47 -3.23 6.56
CA PHE A 102 -16.48 -4.69 6.62
C PHE A 102 -15.48 -5.28 7.63
N GLY A 103 -14.76 -4.45 8.38
CA GLY A 103 -13.91 -4.82 9.51
C GLY A 103 -12.41 -4.91 9.21
N ASP A 104 -12.01 -5.53 8.09
CA ASP A 104 -10.58 -5.74 7.74
C ASP A 104 -10.17 -4.94 6.48
N ASN A 105 -9.72 -3.71 6.70
CA ASN A 105 -9.17 -2.83 5.66
C ASN A 105 -7.65 -3.00 5.43
N LEU A 106 -7.01 -3.91 6.16
CA LEU A 106 -5.56 -4.10 6.11
C LEU A 106 -5.18 -5.26 5.17
N SER A 107 -5.84 -6.40 5.35
CA SER A 107 -5.45 -7.65 4.71
C SER A 107 -5.74 -7.66 3.21
N PHE A 108 -4.92 -8.40 2.47
CA PHE A 108 -5.18 -8.66 1.07
C PHE A 108 -6.47 -9.49 0.88
N ASN A 109 -7.42 -8.92 0.15
CA ASN A 109 -8.70 -9.53 -0.17
C ASN A 109 -8.70 -10.06 -1.61
N LYS A 110 -8.63 -11.40 -1.72
CA LYS A 110 -8.57 -12.11 -3.01
C LYS A 110 -9.75 -11.82 -3.92
N THR A 111 -10.96 -11.67 -3.39
CA THR A 111 -12.18 -11.42 -4.16
C THR A 111 -12.16 -10.02 -4.75
N ILE A 112 -11.82 -9.01 -3.95
CA ILE A 112 -11.71 -7.61 -4.38
C ILE A 112 -10.60 -7.48 -5.43
N TRP A 113 -9.43 -8.09 -5.17
CA TRP A 113 -8.34 -8.08 -6.13
C TRP A 113 -8.71 -8.78 -7.44
N ALA A 114 -9.43 -9.91 -7.41
CA ALA A 114 -9.86 -10.59 -8.63
C ALA A 114 -10.75 -9.68 -9.51
N GLY A 115 -11.66 -8.92 -8.90
CA GLY A 115 -12.47 -7.92 -9.59
C GLY A 115 -11.61 -6.83 -10.24
N SER A 116 -10.74 -6.19 -9.46
CA SER A 116 -9.81 -5.16 -9.95
C SER A 116 -8.91 -5.69 -11.08
N LYS A 117 -8.31 -6.86 -10.87
CA LYS A 117 -7.40 -7.53 -11.80
C LYS A 117 -8.08 -7.84 -13.12
N SER A 118 -9.34 -8.29 -13.11
CA SER A 118 -10.09 -8.60 -14.34
C SER A 118 -10.22 -7.38 -15.26
N ILE A 119 -10.32 -6.18 -14.69
CA ILE A 119 -10.43 -4.91 -15.43
C ILE A 119 -9.04 -4.39 -15.81
N LEU A 120 -8.11 -4.39 -14.86
CA LEU A 120 -6.73 -3.95 -15.09
C LEU A 120 -6.10 -4.73 -16.23
N PHE A 121 -6.24 -6.06 -16.21
CA PHE A 121 -5.51 -6.98 -17.09
C PHE A 121 -6.37 -7.42 -18.28
N ALA A 122 -7.42 -6.67 -18.62
CA ALA A 122 -8.22 -6.92 -19.82
C ALA A 122 -7.41 -6.76 -21.12
N GLN A 123 -6.28 -6.06 -21.05
CA GLN A 123 -5.28 -5.90 -22.10
C GLN A 123 -3.88 -6.07 -21.51
N ASP A 124 -2.96 -6.65 -22.29
CA ASP A 124 -1.57 -6.87 -21.92
C ASP A 124 -0.65 -6.49 -23.09
N PRO A 125 0.27 -5.53 -22.92
CA PRO A 125 0.56 -4.76 -21.71
C PRO A 125 -0.60 -3.83 -21.30
N ILE A 126 -0.64 -3.43 -20.03
CA ILE A 126 -1.77 -2.72 -19.44
C ILE A 126 -1.76 -1.25 -19.86
N PRO A 127 -2.75 -0.74 -20.61
CA PRO A 127 -2.82 0.67 -20.95
C PRO A 127 -3.20 1.50 -19.73
N LEU A 128 -2.74 2.76 -19.67
CA LEU A 128 -3.06 3.69 -18.58
C LEU A 128 -4.57 3.79 -18.30
N ALA A 129 -5.40 3.71 -19.34
CA ALA A 129 -6.86 3.76 -19.23
C ALA A 129 -7.46 2.57 -18.44
N SER A 130 -6.76 1.44 -18.32
CA SER A 130 -7.23 0.32 -17.50
C SER A 130 -7.19 0.64 -16.01
N PHE A 131 -6.24 1.45 -15.55
CA PHE A 131 -6.14 1.87 -14.15
C PHE A 131 -7.31 2.76 -13.74
N SER A 132 -7.69 3.74 -14.57
CA SER A 132 -8.85 4.59 -14.30
C SER A 132 -10.17 3.79 -14.32
N LYS A 133 -10.31 2.84 -15.26
CA LYS A 133 -11.46 1.93 -15.30
C LYS A 133 -11.57 1.07 -14.04
N ALA A 134 -10.46 0.49 -13.59
CA ALA A 134 -10.45 -0.33 -12.37
C ALA A 134 -10.78 0.49 -11.12
N ARG A 135 -10.22 1.70 -10.99
CA ARG A 135 -10.54 2.62 -9.89
C ARG A 135 -12.02 3.02 -9.89
N ALA A 136 -12.56 3.41 -11.04
CA ALA A 136 -13.98 3.77 -11.17
C ALA A 136 -14.89 2.59 -10.83
N ALA A 137 -14.54 1.37 -11.25
CA ALA A 137 -15.30 0.17 -10.91
C ALA A 137 -15.25 -0.14 -9.40
N ARG A 138 -14.11 0.08 -8.74
CA ARG A 138 -13.99 -0.10 -7.28
C ARG A 138 -14.84 0.91 -6.51
N PHE A 139 -14.82 2.18 -6.90
CA PHE A 139 -15.69 3.20 -6.33
C PHE A 139 -17.16 2.83 -6.51
N LYS A 140 -17.57 2.43 -7.73
CA LYS A 140 -18.94 2.01 -8.01
C LYS A 140 -19.38 0.83 -7.15
N ALA A 141 -18.53 -0.19 -7.02
CA ALA A 141 -18.84 -1.37 -6.22
C ALA A 141 -18.90 -1.07 -4.72
N SER A 142 -17.98 -0.23 -4.23
CA SER A 142 -17.93 0.21 -2.84
C SER A 142 -19.16 1.04 -2.47
N MET A 143 -19.51 2.07 -3.26
CA MET A 143 -20.74 2.87 -3.08
C MET A 143 -22.03 2.02 -3.09
N ALA A 144 -22.06 0.93 -3.86
CA ALA A 144 -23.23 0.07 -3.95
C ALA A 144 -23.31 -0.95 -2.78
N GLY A 145 -22.19 -1.32 -2.18
CA GLY A 145 -22.10 -2.37 -1.17
C GLY A 145 -21.86 -1.88 0.25
N ASN A 146 -21.27 -0.70 0.43
CA ASN A 146 -20.96 -0.07 1.71
C ASN A 146 -21.96 1.06 2.00
N PRO A 147 -22.90 0.90 2.96
CA PRO A 147 -23.85 1.95 3.35
C PRO A 147 -23.18 3.13 4.06
N GLU A 148 -21.95 2.97 4.55
CA GLU A 148 -21.13 4.00 5.19
C GLU A 148 -20.00 4.48 4.27
N PHE A 149 -20.13 4.27 2.95
CA PHE A 149 -19.11 4.66 1.98
C PHE A 149 -18.70 6.12 2.15
N HIS A 150 -17.41 6.34 2.41
CA HIS A 150 -16.87 7.67 2.62
C HIS A 150 -15.45 7.80 2.06
N VAL A 151 -15.23 8.87 1.33
CA VAL A 151 -13.93 9.25 0.77
C VAL A 151 -13.87 10.77 0.61
N THR A 152 -12.88 11.39 1.21
CA THR A 152 -12.61 12.83 1.07
C THR A 152 -12.03 13.16 -0.31
N GLU A 153 -11.97 14.45 -0.66
CA GLU A 153 -11.32 14.88 -1.91
C GLU A 153 -9.82 14.59 -1.92
N ASP A 154 -9.17 14.67 -0.76
CA ASP A 154 -7.76 14.31 -0.61
C ASP A 154 -7.55 12.80 -0.82
N GLN A 155 -8.41 11.95 -0.27
CA GLN A 155 -8.37 10.50 -0.51
C GLN A 155 -8.70 10.14 -1.96
N LYS A 156 -9.64 10.86 -2.61
CA LYS A 156 -9.87 10.69 -4.06
C LYS A 156 -8.60 11.02 -4.85
N SER A 157 -7.94 12.13 -4.55
CA SER A 157 -6.68 12.54 -5.18
C SER A 157 -5.56 11.53 -4.90
N GLY A 158 -5.44 11.06 -3.66
CA GLY A 158 -4.52 9.99 -3.25
C GLY A 158 -4.76 8.69 -4.02
N SER A 159 -6.03 8.28 -4.16
CA SER A 159 -6.39 7.06 -4.89
C SER A 159 -5.99 7.10 -6.38
N LEU A 160 -5.93 8.29 -6.98
CA LEU A 160 -5.43 8.52 -8.34
C LEU A 160 -3.89 8.51 -8.37
N LEU A 161 -3.25 9.09 -7.35
CA LEU A 161 -1.79 9.03 -7.18
C LEU A 161 -1.31 7.57 -7.04
N GLU A 162 -2.05 6.71 -6.33
CA GLU A 162 -1.76 5.27 -6.28
C GLU A 162 -1.77 4.64 -7.68
N MET A 163 -2.77 4.96 -8.50
CA MET A 163 -2.87 4.42 -9.87
C MET A 163 -1.72 4.90 -10.74
N ALA A 164 -1.42 6.20 -10.67
CA ALA A 164 -0.31 6.80 -11.40
C ALA A 164 1.02 6.16 -10.98
N THR A 165 1.21 5.96 -9.67
CA THR A 165 2.41 5.36 -9.07
C THR A 165 2.60 3.93 -9.58
N ILE A 166 1.59 3.07 -9.47
CA ILE A 166 1.67 1.67 -9.95
C ILE A 166 1.92 1.63 -11.46
N SER A 167 1.19 2.43 -12.25
CA SER A 167 1.37 2.45 -13.71
C SER A 167 2.78 2.91 -14.11
N LYS A 168 3.36 3.87 -13.38
CA LYS A 168 4.68 4.43 -13.66
C LYS A 168 5.80 3.48 -13.24
N LEU A 169 5.67 2.86 -12.06
CA LEU A 169 6.65 1.92 -11.51
C LEU A 169 6.83 0.70 -12.41
N PHE A 170 5.73 0.15 -12.91
CA PHE A 170 5.75 -1.09 -13.69
C PHE A 170 5.64 -0.86 -15.19
N ARG A 171 5.95 0.35 -15.64
CA ARG A 171 5.91 0.72 -17.05
C ARG A 171 6.92 -0.08 -17.86
N ILE A 172 6.50 -0.58 -19.03
CA ILE A 172 7.36 -1.34 -19.92
C ILE A 172 7.99 -0.39 -20.94
N ASN A 173 9.32 -0.41 -21.03
CA ASN A 173 10.09 0.46 -21.92
C ASN A 173 9.72 1.95 -21.73
N ASN A 174 9.95 2.78 -22.75
CA ASN A 174 9.53 4.18 -22.76
C ASN A 174 8.05 4.37 -23.20
N THR A 175 7.20 3.34 -23.06
CA THR A 175 5.77 3.42 -23.39
C THR A 175 4.96 4.06 -22.25
N THR A 176 3.62 4.08 -22.37
CA THR A 176 2.68 4.43 -21.29
C THR A 176 2.01 3.20 -20.68
N GLU A 177 2.41 1.99 -21.09
CA GLU A 177 1.79 0.73 -20.71
C GLU A 177 2.59 0.03 -19.62
N ALA A 178 1.93 -0.77 -18.77
CA ALA A 178 2.53 -1.42 -17.62
C ALA A 178 2.50 -2.96 -17.70
N SER A 179 3.45 -3.60 -17.01
CA SER A 179 3.58 -5.05 -16.93
C SER A 179 2.51 -5.65 -16.04
N SER A 180 1.64 -6.47 -16.63
CA SER A 180 0.66 -7.27 -15.90
C SER A 180 1.33 -8.25 -14.93
N GLU A 181 2.45 -8.85 -15.35
CA GLU A 181 3.20 -9.80 -14.53
C GLU A 181 3.78 -9.15 -13.27
N TRP A 182 4.39 -7.97 -13.39
CA TRP A 182 4.99 -7.31 -12.22
C TRP A 182 3.93 -6.83 -11.23
N ILE A 183 2.81 -6.29 -11.73
CA ILE A 183 1.68 -5.89 -10.88
C ILE A 183 1.04 -7.13 -10.23
N ARG A 184 0.95 -8.26 -10.94
CA ARG A 184 0.47 -9.53 -10.38
C ARG A 184 1.33 -9.98 -9.21
N VAL A 185 2.65 -9.87 -9.34
CA VAL A 185 3.61 -10.24 -8.30
C VAL A 185 3.52 -9.30 -7.10
N LEU A 186 3.35 -7.98 -7.31
CA LEU A 186 3.23 -7.03 -6.20
C LEU A 186 2.01 -7.30 -5.32
N PHE A 187 0.85 -7.56 -5.91
CA PHE A 187 -0.41 -7.78 -5.18
C PHE A 187 -0.65 -9.25 -4.79
N GLY A 188 0.06 -10.20 -5.40
CA GLY A 188 -0.18 -11.63 -5.24
C GLY A 188 0.68 -12.34 -4.20
N GLN A 189 1.50 -11.60 -3.44
CA GLN A 189 2.34 -12.11 -2.35
C GLN A 189 1.64 -12.00 -1.00
#